data_AF-A0AAV0J7S1-F1
#
_entry.id   AF-A0AAV0J7S1-F1
#
_cell.length_a   1.000
_cell.length_b   1.000
_cell.length_c   1.000
_cell.angle_alpha   90.00
_cell.angle_beta   90.00
_cell.angle_gamma   90.00
#
_symmetry.space_group_name_H-M   'P 1'
#
loop_
_entity.id
_entity.type
_entity.pdbx_description
1 polymer ?
#
loop_
_entity_poly.entity_id
_entity_poly.type
_entity_poly.pdbx_seq_one_letter_code
_entity_poly.pdbx_strand_id
1 'polypeptide(L)'
;MVVRSPGILTFSIENNLVPKIEYFQTVMKGDLEELKRFPQYFSFSLEGKIKPRHRMLVQYGLKLPLSNMLKVSDGDFIAMLMEMRLGRAKQEVDRWK
;
A
#
# COMPACT_ATOMS: atom_id res chain seq x y z
N MET A 1 3.45 15.48 9.94
CA MET A 1 2.69 15.13 8.71
C MET A 1 2.50 16.35 7.81
N VAL A 2 1.88 17.43 8.33
CA VAL A 2 1.54 18.65 7.57
C VAL A 2 2.73 19.26 6.82
N VAL A 3 3.89 19.47 7.46
CA VAL A 3 5.08 20.04 6.80
C VAL A 3 5.52 19.25 5.56
N ARG A 4 5.34 17.92 5.56
CA ARG A 4 5.74 17.03 4.46
C ARG A 4 4.64 16.81 3.41
N SER A 5 3.40 17.17 3.72
CA SER A 5 2.27 17.07 2.81
C SER A 5 1.19 18.07 3.25
N PRO A 6 1.38 19.37 2.96
CA PRO A 6 0.48 20.42 3.45
C PRO A 6 -0.92 20.30 2.87
N GLY A 7 -1.05 19.71 1.66
CA GLY A 7 -2.32 19.41 1.01
C GLY A 7 -3.25 18.49 1.81
N ILE A 8 -2.76 17.79 2.85
CA ILE A 8 -3.65 17.01 3.73
C ILE A 8 -4.75 17.87 4.37
N LEU A 9 -4.48 19.17 4.57
CA LEU A 9 -5.43 20.13 5.13
C LEU A 9 -6.56 20.51 4.18
N THR A 10 -6.43 20.21 2.89
CA THR A 10 -7.46 20.51 1.87
C THR A 10 -8.39 19.34 1.60
N PHE A 11 -8.11 18.16 2.16
CA PHE A 11 -8.93 16.99 1.97
C PHE A 11 -10.15 16.99 2.90
N SER A 12 -11.29 16.55 2.36
CA SER A 12 -12.51 16.34 3.15
C SER A 12 -12.28 15.29 4.23
N ILE A 13 -12.67 15.62 5.47
CA ILE A 13 -12.59 14.70 6.60
C ILE A 13 -13.46 13.47 6.32
N GLU A 14 -14.74 13.68 6.04
CA GLU A 14 -15.75 12.63 5.87
C GLU A 14 -15.54 11.82 4.58
N ASN A 15 -15.20 12.49 3.47
CA ASN A 15 -15.14 11.83 2.17
C ASN A 15 -13.74 11.34 1.78
N ASN A 16 -12.70 11.66 2.54
CA ASN A 16 -11.32 11.27 2.21
C ASN A 16 -10.54 10.73 3.42
N LEU A 17 -10.38 11.52 4.49
CA LEU A 17 -9.49 11.15 5.59
C LEU A 17 -10.02 9.96 6.39
N VAL A 18 -11.26 10.06 6.90
CA VAL A 18 -11.92 9.01 7.69
C VAL A 18 -11.97 7.67 6.95
N PRO A 19 -12.54 7.55 5.74
CA PRO A 19 -12.66 6.26 5.07
C PRO A 19 -11.31 5.62 4.75
N LYS A 20 -10.26 6.43 4.50
CA LYS A 20 -8.92 5.92 4.23
C LYS A 20 -8.18 5.46 5.48
N ILE A 21 -8.38 6.15 6.63
CA ILE A 21 -7.86 5.71 7.93
C ILE A 21 -8.55 4.40 8.36
N GLU A 22 -9.87 4.36 8.26
CA GLU A 22 -10.66 3.18 8.61
C GLU A 22 -10.22 1.98 7.79
N TYR A 23 -10.11 2.12 6.46
CA TYR A 23 -9.62 1.03 5.61
C TYR A 23 -8.21 0.56 6.01
N PHE A 24 -7.31 1.50 6.28
CA PHE A 24 -5.93 1.19 6.65
C PHE A 24 -5.83 0.43 7.98
N GLN A 25 -6.55 0.86 9.01
CA GLN A 25 -6.49 0.21 10.33
C GLN A 25 -7.31 -1.08 10.39
N THR A 26 -8.50 -1.09 9.81
CA THR A 26 -9.44 -2.22 9.96
C THR A 26 -9.16 -3.33 8.96
N VAL A 27 -8.85 -3.00 7.70
CA VAL A 27 -8.67 -3.97 6.61
C VAL A 27 -7.20 -4.27 6.38
N MET A 28 -6.35 -3.25 6.24
CA MET A 28 -4.91 -3.46 6.00
C MET A 28 -4.13 -3.81 7.27
N LYS A 29 -4.75 -3.65 8.46
CA LYS A 29 -4.12 -3.85 9.78
C LYS A 29 -2.78 -3.08 9.90
N GLY A 30 -2.74 -1.88 9.34
CA GLY A 30 -1.54 -1.05 9.30
C GLY A 30 -1.32 -0.23 10.57
N ASP A 31 -0.07 0.20 10.78
CA ASP A 31 0.33 1.05 11.91
C ASP A 31 0.20 2.53 11.54
N LEU A 32 -0.45 3.32 12.41
CA LEU A 32 -0.59 4.76 12.22
C LEU A 32 0.76 5.48 12.08
N GLU A 33 1.84 4.94 12.64
CA GLU A 33 3.19 5.48 12.40
C GLU A 33 3.61 5.40 10.93
N GLU A 34 3.13 4.42 10.17
CA GLU A 34 3.37 4.33 8.74
C GLU A 34 2.66 5.46 7.98
N LEU A 35 1.42 5.80 8.36
CA LEU A 35 0.72 6.96 7.79
C LEU A 35 1.42 8.26 8.12
N LYS A 36 1.96 8.40 9.35
CA LYS A 36 2.77 9.56 9.71
C LYS A 36 4.02 9.65 8.85
N ARG A 37 4.68 8.54 8.55
CA ARG A 37 5.86 8.49 7.66
C ARG A 37 5.51 8.73 6.19
N PHE A 38 4.32 8.33 5.74
CA PHE A 38 3.86 8.47 4.35
C PHE A 38 2.49 9.18 4.25
N PRO A 39 2.42 10.49 4.57
CA PRO A 39 1.15 11.23 4.55
C PRO A 39 0.55 11.37 3.14
N GLN A 40 1.35 11.15 2.09
CA GLN A 40 0.87 11.11 0.70
C GLN A 40 -0.17 10.00 0.47
N TYR A 41 -0.30 9.02 1.37
CA TYR A 41 -1.38 8.03 1.37
C TYR A 41 -2.76 8.64 1.08
N PHE A 42 -3.09 9.77 1.70
CA PHE A 42 -4.39 10.45 1.55
C PHE A 42 -4.62 11.09 0.18
N SER A 43 -3.56 11.24 -0.62
CA SER A 43 -3.67 11.77 -1.98
C SER A 43 -4.07 10.70 -3.00
N PHE A 44 -3.92 9.41 -2.69
CA PHE A 44 -4.27 8.31 -3.60
C PHE A 44 -5.75 7.94 -3.51
N SER A 45 -6.34 7.51 -4.63
CA SER A 45 -7.73 7.04 -4.67
C SER A 45 -7.89 5.74 -3.86
N LEU A 46 -8.86 5.72 -2.95
CA LEU A 46 -9.16 4.54 -2.13
C LEU A 46 -9.62 3.37 -3.00
N GLU A 47 -10.63 3.61 -3.83
CA GLU A 47 -11.20 2.60 -4.74
C GLU A 47 -10.30 2.32 -5.94
N GLY A 48 -9.63 3.36 -6.47
CA GLY A 48 -8.87 3.25 -7.72
C GLY A 48 -7.46 2.69 -7.55
N LYS A 49 -6.81 2.92 -6.40
CA LYS A 49 -5.39 2.54 -6.22
C LYS A 49 -5.12 1.75 -4.95
N ILE A 50 -5.61 2.22 -3.79
CA ILE A 50 -5.27 1.61 -2.50
C ILE A 50 -5.86 0.21 -2.39
N LYS A 51 -7.18 0.07 -2.54
CA LYS A 51 -7.89 -1.20 -2.45
C LYS A 51 -7.41 -2.24 -3.47
N PRO A 52 -7.30 -1.94 -4.78
CA PRO A 52 -6.84 -2.91 -5.77
C PRO A 52 -5.45 -3.46 -5.46
N ARG A 53 -4.48 -2.57 -5.16
CA ARG A 53 -3.10 -3.00 -4.86
C ARG A 53 -3.02 -3.79 -3.56
N HIS A 54 -3.80 -3.44 -2.55
CA HIS A 54 -3.85 -4.18 -1.29
C HIS A 54 -4.40 -5.60 -1.51
N ARG A 55 -5.49 -5.74 -2.26
CA ARG A 55 -6.07 -7.07 -2.59
C ARG A 55 -5.07 -7.96 -3.32
N MET A 56 -4.33 -7.41 -4.29
CA MET A 56 -3.28 -8.16 -4.98
C MET A 56 -2.19 -8.66 -4.03
N LEU A 57 -1.71 -7.78 -3.13
CA LEU A 57 -0.71 -8.18 -2.13
C LEU A 57 -1.21 -9.30 -1.21
N VAL A 58 -2.44 -9.20 -0.71
CA VAL A 58 -3.07 -10.22 0.13
C VAL A 58 -3.22 -11.54 -0.61
N GLN A 59 -3.66 -11.52 -1.87
CA GLN A 59 -3.82 -12.71 -2.71
C GLN A 59 -2.50 -13.50 -2.87
N TYR A 60 -1.38 -12.79 -2.94
CA TYR A 60 -0.05 -13.39 -3.05
C TYR A 60 0.66 -13.57 -1.69
N GLY A 61 -0.01 -13.26 -0.56
CA GLY A 61 0.58 -13.32 0.78
C GLY A 61 1.81 -12.41 0.93
N LEU A 62 1.85 -11.30 0.20
CA LEU A 62 2.93 -10.33 0.18
C LEU A 62 2.59 -9.13 1.08
N LYS A 63 3.63 -8.53 1.67
CA LYS A 63 3.51 -7.28 2.42
C LYS A 63 4.58 -6.31 1.93
N LEU A 64 4.18 -5.07 1.70
CA LEU A 64 5.05 -3.99 1.25
C LEU A 64 4.80 -2.72 2.06
N PRO A 65 5.82 -1.88 2.28
CA PRO A 65 5.62 -0.53 2.79
C PRO A 65 4.71 0.27 1.86
N LEU A 66 3.85 1.14 2.43
CA LEU A 66 2.92 1.99 1.67
C LEU A 66 3.61 2.79 0.55
N SER A 67 4.82 3.29 0.81
CA SER A 67 5.59 4.04 -0.18
C SER A 67 5.86 3.22 -1.43
N ASN A 68 6.26 1.95 -1.27
CA ASN A 68 6.57 1.06 -2.39
C ASN A 68 5.29 0.58 -3.06
N MET A 69 4.26 0.32 -2.26
CA MET A 69 2.95 -0.09 -2.76
C MET A 69 2.26 1.00 -3.59
N LEU A 70 2.41 2.29 -3.27
CA LEU A 70 1.56 3.36 -3.85
C LEU A 70 2.29 4.37 -4.73
N LYS A 71 3.59 4.60 -4.52
CA LYS A 71 4.36 5.64 -5.23
C LYS A 71 4.72 5.24 -6.66
N VAL A 72 4.96 3.95 -6.90
CA VAL A 72 5.38 3.42 -8.20
C VAL A 72 4.23 3.38 -9.22
N SER A 73 4.56 3.35 -10.51
CA SER A 73 3.56 3.20 -11.59
C SER A 73 2.83 1.85 -11.49
N ASP A 74 1.74 1.67 -12.22
CA ASP A 74 1.04 0.37 -12.23
C ASP A 74 1.91 -0.73 -12.85
N GLY A 75 2.65 -0.41 -13.92
CA GLY A 75 3.61 -1.34 -14.54
C GLY A 75 4.72 -1.76 -13.57
N ASP A 76 5.35 -0.81 -12.89
CA ASP A 76 6.40 -1.09 -11.91
C ASP A 76 5.88 -1.88 -10.71
N PHE A 77 4.65 -1.57 -10.26
CA PHE A 77 4.01 -2.33 -9.18
C PHE A 77 3.80 -3.79 -9.57
N ILE A 78 3.31 -4.04 -10.79
CA ILE A 78 3.08 -5.39 -11.30
C ILE A 78 4.41 -6.13 -11.47
N ALA A 79 5.42 -5.49 -12.04
CA ALA A 79 6.75 -6.07 -12.19
C ALA A 79 7.33 -6.49 -10.82
N MET A 80 7.29 -5.59 -9.83
CA MET A 80 7.73 -5.88 -8.46
C MET A 80 6.96 -7.05 -7.84
N LEU A 81 5.64 -7.13 -8.03
CA LEU A 81 4.84 -8.27 -7.56
C LEU A 81 5.27 -9.59 -8.20
N MET A 82 5.52 -9.59 -9.51
CA MET A 82 5.97 -10.79 -10.24
C MET A 82 7.34 -11.25 -9.75
N GLU A 83 8.30 -10.33 -9.60
CA GLU A 83 9.64 -10.62 -9.08
C GLU A 83 9.60 -11.22 -7.68
N MET A 84 8.83 -10.62 -6.77
CA MET A 84 8.68 -11.15 -5.40
C MET A 84 8.04 -12.55 -5.38
N ARG A 85 7.12 -12.83 -6.30
CA ARG A 85 6.47 -14.15 -6.44
C ARG A 85 7.45 -15.19 -6.97
N LEU A 86 8.22 -14.85 -8.02
CA LEU A 86 9.24 -15.74 -8.59
C LEU A 86 10.33 -16.06 -7.57
N GLY A 87 10.76 -15.06 -6.78
CA GLY A 87 11.72 -15.25 -5.70
C GLY A 87 11.28 -16.28 -4.66
N ARG A 88 10.00 -16.27 -4.25
CA ARG A 88 9.46 -17.30 -3.33
C ARG A 88 9.44 -18.69 -3.95
N ALA A 89 8.96 -18.81 -5.18
CA ALA A 89 8.90 -20.11 -5.87
C ALA A 89 10.29 -20.74 -6.00
N LYS A 90 11.33 -19.93 -6.25
CA LYS A 90 12.72 -20.40 -6.31
C LYS A 90 13.22 -20.89 -4.95
N GLN A 91 12.91 -20.17 -3.86
CA GLN A 91 13.28 -20.57 -2.50
C GLN A 91 12.58 -21.85 -2.04
N GLU A 92 11.35 -22.08 -2.49
CA GLU A 92 10.63 -23.32 -2.20
C GLU A 92 11.26 -24.50 -2.94
N VAL A 93 11.60 -24.35 -4.22
CA VAL A 93 12.27 -25.42 -5.01
C VAL A 93 13.65 -25.79 -4.44
N ASP A 94 14.45 -24.79 -4.02
CA ASP A 94 15.78 -25.05 -3.46
C ASP A 94 15.73 -25.65 -2.04
N ARG A 95 14.60 -25.53 -1.32
CA ARG A 95 14.42 -26.12 0.03
C ARG A 95 14.27 -27.65 0.00
N TRP A 96 13.85 -28.23 -1.12
CA TRP A 96 13.62 -29.68 -1.27
C TRP A 96 14.75 -30.40 -2.02
N LYS A 97 15.88 -29.74 -2.23
CA LYS A 97 17.13 -30.32 -2.75
C LYS A 97 18.14 -30.47 -1.62
#